data_AF-A0A7C1B0D3-F1
#
_entry.id   AF-A0A7C1B0D3-F1
#
_cell.length_a   1.000
_cell.length_b   1.000
_cell.length_c   1.000
_cell.angle_alpha   90.00
_cell.angle_beta   90.00
_cell.angle_gamma   90.00
#
_symmetry.space_group_name_H-M   'P 1'
#
loop_
_entity.id
_entity.type
_entity.pdbx_description
1 polymer ?
#
loop_
_entity_poly.entity_id
_entity_poly.type
_entity_poly.pdbx_seq_one_letter_code
_entity_poly.pdbx_strand_id
1 'polypeptide(L)'
;NTGDVTFNDVPDTYILLTSSGLKDEIDSPQSSLGFTALEKQIDVEPADSDKSFLIREFVKLQKKNLVYASDADAVQYATAAGGLRTFTAVATIPPKMKPGTYTIEVFALENGAVTGTATKTLTVKETGFPKQLSNLAFNHSLLYGIMAVLVALVAGLITGVLFKGKGGVH
;
A
#
# COMPACT_ATOMS: atom_id res chain seq x y z
N ASN A 1 -7.97 27.29 -15.49
CA ASN A 1 -7.96 25.97 -16.14
C ASN A 1 -6.90 25.13 -15.48
N THR A 2 -7.29 24.30 -14.52
CA THR A 2 -6.38 23.28 -13.99
C THR A 2 -6.55 22.09 -14.92
N GLY A 3 -5.53 21.78 -15.73
CA GLY A 3 -5.53 20.60 -16.57
C GLY A 3 -5.47 19.34 -15.71
N ASP A 4 -6.12 18.27 -16.16
CA ASP A 4 -5.98 16.96 -15.53
C ASP A 4 -4.59 16.39 -15.83
N VAL A 5 -3.97 15.76 -14.82
CA VAL A 5 -2.68 15.09 -14.92
C VAL A 5 -2.88 13.61 -14.67
N THR A 6 -2.36 12.77 -15.56
CA THR A 6 -2.40 11.32 -15.45
C THR A 6 -1.01 10.78 -15.12
N PHE A 7 -0.93 9.85 -14.16
CA PHE A 7 0.30 9.15 -13.80
C PHE A 7 0.20 7.69 -14.23
N ASN A 8 1.14 7.23 -15.03
CA ASN A 8 1.25 5.87 -15.54
C ASN A 8 2.39 5.11 -14.84
N ASP A 9 2.31 3.77 -14.85
CA ASP A 9 3.32 2.86 -14.27
C ASP A 9 3.63 3.09 -12.78
N VAL A 10 2.63 3.58 -12.06
CA VAL A 10 2.71 3.87 -10.63
C VAL A 10 2.53 2.60 -9.80
N PRO A 11 3.45 2.30 -8.86
CA PRO A 11 3.24 1.23 -7.89
C PRO A 11 2.02 1.52 -6.99
N ASP A 12 1.12 0.55 -6.83
CA ASP A 12 0.00 0.64 -5.87
C ASP A 12 0.49 0.82 -4.42
N THR A 13 1.65 0.26 -4.08
CA THR A 13 2.27 0.35 -2.75
C THR A 13 3.78 0.27 -2.90
N TYR A 14 4.51 1.13 -2.19
CA TYR A 14 5.97 1.19 -2.23
C TYR A 14 6.53 1.40 -0.83
N ILE A 15 7.33 0.45 -0.34
CA ILE A 15 7.91 0.46 1.00
C ILE A 15 9.43 0.40 0.85
N LEU A 16 10.11 1.44 1.31
CA LEU A 16 11.56 1.53 1.30
C LEU A 16 12.10 1.29 2.72
N LEU A 17 12.88 0.23 2.90
CA LEU A 17 13.53 -0.08 4.17
C LEU A 17 15.04 -0.03 3.96
N THR A 18 15.74 0.72 4.80
CA THR A 18 17.20 0.90 4.67
C THR A 18 17.89 0.57 5.99
N SER A 19 19.17 0.20 5.92
CA SER A 19 20.03 0.19 7.11
C SER A 19 20.46 1.61 7.46
N SER A 20 21.00 1.76 8.67
CA SER A 20 21.56 3.02 9.14
C SER A 20 22.63 3.59 8.22
N GLY A 21 22.55 4.90 7.98
CA GLY A 21 23.53 5.64 7.18
C GLY A 21 23.36 5.55 5.66
N LEU A 22 22.44 4.74 5.12
CA LEU A 22 22.25 4.62 3.67
C LEU A 22 21.19 5.56 3.09
N LYS A 23 20.46 6.30 3.93
CA LYS A 23 19.36 7.16 3.48
C LYS A 23 19.82 8.19 2.45
N ASP A 24 20.91 8.90 2.73
CA ASP A 24 21.41 9.96 1.86
C ASP A 24 21.97 9.42 0.53
N GLU A 25 22.59 8.23 0.56
CA GLU A 25 23.09 7.53 -0.62
C GLU A 25 21.93 7.10 -1.54
N ILE A 26 20.85 6.56 -0.96
CA ILE A 26 19.68 6.10 -1.68
C ILE A 26 18.83 7.26 -2.21
N ASP A 27 18.68 8.35 -1.45
CA ASP A 27 17.89 9.51 -1.86
C ASP A 27 18.64 10.43 -2.85
N SER A 28 19.92 10.13 -3.15
CA SER A 28 20.72 10.87 -4.12
C SER A 28 20.10 10.87 -5.54
N PRO A 29 20.19 11.96 -6.32
CA PRO A 29 19.70 12.02 -7.70
C PRO A 29 20.31 10.97 -8.64
N GLN A 30 21.54 10.54 -8.34
CA GLN A 30 22.25 9.52 -9.13
C GLN A 30 21.81 8.09 -8.78
N SER A 31 21.11 7.91 -7.66
CA SER A 31 20.65 6.61 -7.20
C SER A 31 19.67 5.98 -8.20
N SER A 32 19.78 4.66 -8.34
CA SER A 32 18.80 3.82 -9.02
C SER A 32 17.78 3.22 -8.05
N LEU A 33 17.83 3.60 -6.77
CA LEU A 33 16.99 3.07 -5.69
C LEU A 33 16.19 4.20 -5.03
N GLY A 34 15.26 3.82 -4.16
CA GLY A 34 14.51 4.77 -3.35
C GLY A 34 13.35 5.45 -4.09
N PHE A 35 12.86 6.56 -3.54
CA PHE A 35 11.73 7.29 -4.16
C PHE A 35 12.15 8.08 -5.39
N THR A 36 13.42 8.48 -5.47
CA THR A 36 13.97 9.19 -6.64
C THR A 36 13.97 8.28 -7.87
N ALA A 37 14.15 6.96 -7.71
CA ALA A 37 14.02 6.00 -8.79
C ALA A 37 12.61 5.96 -9.40
N LEU A 38 11.56 6.27 -8.61
CA LEU A 38 10.19 6.34 -9.12
C LEU A 38 10.02 7.47 -10.14
N GLU A 39 10.83 8.53 -10.09
CA GLU A 39 10.78 9.59 -11.12
C GLU A 39 11.17 9.07 -12.51
N LYS A 40 12.03 8.04 -12.56
CA LYS A 40 12.46 7.39 -13.80
C LYS A 40 11.44 6.35 -14.30
N GLN A 41 10.66 5.78 -13.40
CA GLN A 41 9.67 4.73 -13.70
C GLN A 41 8.28 5.30 -14.06
N ILE A 42 7.83 6.31 -13.31
CA ILE A 42 6.48 6.85 -13.45
C ILE A 42 6.46 7.78 -14.66
N ASP A 43 5.46 7.60 -15.53
CA ASP A 43 5.21 8.52 -16.63
C ASP A 43 4.07 9.48 -16.31
N VAL A 44 4.18 10.72 -16.80
CA VAL A 44 3.25 11.80 -16.49
C VAL A 44 2.73 12.38 -17.80
N GLU A 45 1.41 12.46 -17.90
CA GLU A 45 0.72 13.07 -19.03
C GLU A 45 -0.12 14.27 -18.57
N PRO A 46 -0.07 15.41 -19.27
CA PRO A 46 0.69 15.66 -20.50
C PRO A 46 2.20 15.92 -20.24
N ALA A 47 3.04 15.60 -21.24
CA ALA A 47 4.50 15.60 -21.12
C ALA A 47 5.16 16.99 -20.95
N ASP A 48 4.41 18.07 -21.19
CA ASP A 48 4.85 19.46 -20.99
C ASP A 48 4.78 19.91 -19.51
N SER A 49 4.31 19.04 -18.63
CA SER A 49 4.21 19.30 -17.20
C SER A 49 5.55 19.11 -16.47
N ASP A 50 5.74 19.82 -15.34
CA ASP A 50 6.89 19.59 -14.45
C ASP A 50 6.79 18.22 -13.77
N LYS A 51 7.32 17.20 -14.44
CA LYS A 51 7.28 15.78 -14.05
C LYS A 51 7.83 15.58 -12.63
N SER A 52 8.99 16.14 -12.32
CA SER A 52 9.63 15.96 -11.00
C SER A 52 8.84 16.64 -9.88
N PHE A 53 8.28 17.83 -10.12
CA PHE A 53 7.36 18.45 -9.16
C PHE A 53 6.13 17.59 -8.90
N LEU A 54 5.47 17.13 -9.96
CA LEU A 54 4.23 16.36 -9.88
C LEU A 54 4.43 15.01 -9.18
N ILE A 55 5.49 14.27 -9.54
CA ILE A 55 5.81 12.98 -8.91
C ILE A 55 6.14 13.18 -7.43
N ARG A 56 6.87 14.24 -7.07
CA ARG A 56 7.16 14.53 -5.66
C ARG A 56 5.88 14.81 -4.86
N GLU A 57 4.96 15.63 -5.38
CA GLU A 57 3.69 15.90 -4.71
C GLU A 57 2.79 14.67 -4.65
N PHE A 58 2.81 13.84 -5.71
CA PHE A 58 2.14 12.55 -5.73
C PHE A 58 2.68 11.60 -4.66
N VAL A 59 4.00 11.43 -4.55
CA VAL A 59 4.64 10.61 -3.52
C VAL A 59 4.31 11.13 -2.11
N LYS A 60 4.31 12.46 -1.90
CA LYS A 60 3.89 13.06 -0.62
C LYS A 60 2.44 12.69 -0.29
N LEU A 61 1.53 12.76 -1.26
CA LEU A 61 0.13 12.37 -1.10
C LEU A 61 0.01 10.88 -0.75
N GLN A 62 0.75 10.02 -1.43
CA GLN A 62 0.72 8.57 -1.17
C GLN A 62 1.32 8.17 0.18
N LYS A 63 2.34 8.90 0.65
CA LYS A 63 2.85 8.77 2.03
C LYS A 63 1.78 9.16 3.05
N LYS A 64 1.07 10.28 2.83
CA LYS A 64 -0.04 10.71 3.68
C LYS A 64 -1.20 9.71 3.67
N ASN A 65 -1.44 9.05 2.54
CA ASN A 65 -2.46 8.01 2.41
C ASN A 65 -2.08 6.69 3.09
N LEU A 66 -0.85 6.56 3.61
CA LEU A 66 -0.31 5.35 4.23
C LEU A 66 -0.28 4.17 3.25
N VAL A 67 0.05 4.42 1.99
CA VAL A 67 0.35 3.35 1.03
C VAL A 67 1.83 3.37 0.62
N TYR A 68 2.50 4.51 0.75
CA TYR A 68 3.95 4.62 0.58
C TYR A 68 4.60 4.83 1.94
N ALA A 69 5.68 4.09 2.22
CA ALA A 69 6.38 4.15 3.49
C ALA A 69 7.90 4.13 3.30
N SER A 70 8.61 4.77 4.22
CA SER A 70 10.06 4.75 4.28
C SER A 70 10.49 4.61 5.73
N ASP A 71 11.33 3.64 6.02
CA ASP A 71 11.87 3.43 7.35
C ASP A 71 13.40 3.31 7.26
N ALA A 72 14.07 4.36 7.72
CA ALA A 72 15.50 4.35 7.88
C ALA A 72 15.81 3.60 9.18
N ASP A 73 16.77 2.67 9.14
CA ASP A 73 17.16 1.80 10.27
C ASP A 73 16.29 0.55 10.46
N ALA A 74 15.35 0.27 9.56
CA ALA A 74 14.55 -0.97 9.61
C ALA A 74 15.36 -2.24 9.34
N VAL A 75 16.50 -2.13 8.64
CA VAL A 75 17.39 -3.26 8.35
C VAL A 75 18.49 -3.33 9.41
N GLN A 76 18.41 -4.37 10.23
CA GLN A 76 19.36 -4.63 11.30
C GLN A 76 20.26 -5.81 10.94
N TYR A 77 21.56 -5.64 11.14
CA TYR A 77 22.54 -6.71 10.94
C TYR A 77 22.84 -7.42 12.25
N ALA A 78 22.86 -8.74 12.22
CA ALA A 78 23.32 -9.54 13.35
C ALA A 78 24.85 -9.49 13.50
N THR A 79 25.35 -10.01 14.62
CA THR A 79 26.76 -10.26 14.83
C THR A 79 27.27 -11.26 13.79
N ALA A 80 28.42 -10.96 13.18
CA ALA A 80 29.02 -11.87 12.21
C ALA A 80 29.44 -13.18 12.88
N ALA A 81 29.05 -14.30 12.28
CA ALA A 81 29.44 -15.64 12.72
C ALA A 81 30.00 -16.40 11.51
N GLY A 82 31.27 -16.85 11.62
CA GLY A 82 31.91 -17.62 10.55
C GLY A 82 32.11 -16.86 9.22
N GLY A 83 32.29 -15.53 9.28
CA GLY A 83 32.50 -14.70 8.08
C GLY A 83 31.22 -14.30 7.33
N LEU A 84 30.05 -14.74 7.81
CA LEU A 84 28.74 -14.37 7.28
C LEU A 84 28.04 -13.40 8.24
N ARG A 85 27.38 -12.39 7.69
CA ARG A 85 26.56 -11.43 8.44
C ARG A 85 25.12 -11.53 7.97
N THR A 86 24.23 -12.01 8.84
CA THR A 86 22.80 -12.06 8.54
C THR A 86 22.16 -10.70 8.77
N PHE A 87 21.07 -10.43 8.05
CA PHE A 87 20.27 -9.23 8.24
C PHE A 87 18.81 -9.62 8.49
N THR A 88 18.11 -8.76 9.23
CA THR A 88 16.67 -8.85 9.47
C THR A 88 16.06 -7.50 9.17
N ALA A 89 14.96 -7.49 8.42
CA ALA A 89 14.17 -6.31 8.15
C ALA A 89 12.70 -6.56 8.55
N VAL A 90 12.11 -5.61 9.25
CA VAL A 90 10.69 -5.69 9.65
C VAL A 90 9.92 -4.64 8.85
N ALA A 91 8.98 -5.10 8.03
CA ALA A 91 8.10 -4.25 7.24
C ALA A 91 6.70 -4.23 7.86
N THR A 92 6.20 -3.06 8.24
CA THR A 92 4.80 -2.90 8.62
C THR A 92 3.95 -2.84 7.36
N ILE A 93 3.03 -3.79 7.20
CA ILE A 93 2.11 -3.82 6.06
C ILE A 93 1.09 -2.67 6.20
N PRO A 94 0.98 -1.78 5.21
CA PRO A 94 0.05 -0.67 5.29
C PRO A 94 -1.41 -1.16 5.21
N PRO A 95 -2.34 -0.57 6.00
CA PRO A 95 -3.72 -1.06 6.09
C PRO A 95 -4.54 -0.84 4.82
N LYS A 96 -4.09 0.07 3.94
CA LYS A 96 -4.74 0.34 2.64
C LYS A 96 -4.08 -0.39 1.47
N MET A 97 -3.14 -1.30 1.75
CA MET A 97 -2.55 -2.15 0.72
C MET A 97 -3.65 -3.03 0.11
N LYS A 98 -3.74 -3.05 -1.22
CA LYS A 98 -4.72 -3.87 -1.93
C LYS A 98 -4.28 -5.34 -1.94
N PRO A 99 -5.21 -6.29 -1.98
CA PRO A 99 -4.87 -7.68 -2.29
C PRO A 99 -4.22 -7.78 -3.67
N GLY A 100 -3.14 -8.55 -3.78
CA GLY A 100 -2.35 -8.61 -5.00
C GLY A 100 -1.04 -9.37 -4.83
N THR A 101 -0.23 -9.38 -5.88
CA THR A 101 1.12 -9.93 -5.85
C THR A 101 2.11 -8.79 -5.84
N TYR A 102 2.96 -8.76 -4.82
CA TYR A 102 3.98 -7.75 -4.62
C TYR A 102 5.35 -8.38 -4.74
N THR A 103 6.33 -7.59 -5.16
CA THR A 103 7.73 -8.00 -5.26
C THR A 103 8.51 -7.34 -4.13
N ILE A 104 9.28 -8.15 -3.41
CA ILE A 104 10.26 -7.71 -2.42
C ILE A 104 11.63 -7.82 -3.08
N GLU A 105 12.31 -6.70 -3.19
CA GLU A 105 13.67 -6.62 -3.72
C GLU A 105 14.62 -6.20 -2.61
N VAL A 106 15.74 -6.93 -2.50
CA VAL A 106 16.80 -6.66 -1.54
C VAL A 106 18.06 -6.34 -2.32
N PHE A 107 18.66 -5.18 -2.03
CA PHE A 107 19.87 -4.71 -2.67
C PHE A 107 21.00 -4.65 -1.64
N ALA A 108 22.14 -5.26 -1.98
CA ALA A 108 23.39 -5.06 -1.25
C ALA A 108 24.14 -3.90 -1.90
N LEU A 109 24.53 -2.92 -1.08
CA LEU A 109 25.23 -1.72 -1.52
C LEU A 109 26.65 -1.71 -0.96
N GLU A 110 27.61 -1.35 -1.81
CA GLU A 110 29.00 -1.09 -1.43
C GLU A 110 29.49 0.15 -2.19
N ASN A 111 29.89 1.20 -1.46
CA ASN A 111 30.42 2.45 -2.03
C ASN A 111 29.50 3.11 -3.09
N GLY A 112 28.19 3.19 -2.89
CA GLY A 112 27.29 3.79 -3.89
C GLY A 112 26.82 2.85 -4.98
N ALA A 113 27.34 1.62 -5.03
CA ALA A 113 27.05 0.67 -6.10
C ALA A 113 26.34 -0.59 -5.56
N VAL A 114 25.39 -1.10 -6.36
CA VAL A 114 24.71 -2.36 -6.06
C VAL A 114 25.65 -3.53 -6.35
N THR A 115 26.03 -4.28 -5.33
CA THR A 115 26.91 -5.47 -5.44
C THR A 115 26.15 -6.79 -5.46
N GLY A 116 24.89 -6.79 -5.02
CA GLY A 116 24.05 -7.97 -5.00
C GLY A 116 22.58 -7.64 -5.00
N THR A 117 21.77 -8.54 -5.58
CA THR A 117 20.32 -8.41 -5.62
C THR A 117 19.67 -9.73 -5.27
N ALA A 118 18.55 -9.67 -4.54
CA ALA A 118 17.69 -10.82 -4.29
C ALA A 118 16.23 -10.41 -4.38
N THR A 119 15.43 -11.22 -5.05
CA THR A 119 14.01 -10.92 -5.30
C THR A 119 13.14 -12.03 -4.75
N LYS A 120 12.03 -11.66 -4.11
CA LYS A 120 11.03 -12.59 -3.59
C LYS A 120 9.62 -12.06 -3.85
N THR A 121 8.72 -12.96 -4.22
CA THR A 121 7.31 -12.62 -4.42
C THR A 121 6.51 -12.80 -3.13
N LEU A 122 5.64 -11.83 -2.82
CA LEU A 122 4.69 -11.84 -1.71
C LEU A 122 3.26 -11.73 -2.25
N THR A 123 2.45 -12.77 -2.05
CA THR A 123 1.02 -12.70 -2.38
C THR A 123 0.21 -12.27 -1.17
N VAL A 124 -0.39 -11.08 -1.24
CA VAL A 124 -1.28 -10.51 -0.22
C VAL A 124 -2.71 -10.85 -0.59
N LYS A 125 -3.47 -11.41 0.36
CA LYS A 125 -4.88 -11.77 0.20
C LYS A 125 -5.67 -11.28 1.39
N GLU A 126 -6.92 -10.88 1.16
CA GLU A 126 -7.89 -10.69 2.24
C GLU A 126 -8.01 -11.98 3.06
N THR A 127 -7.94 -11.87 4.38
CA THR A 127 -8.15 -13.00 5.30
C THR A 127 -9.21 -12.65 6.33
N GLY A 128 -9.87 -13.66 6.90
CA GLY A 128 -10.88 -13.48 7.95
C GLY A 128 -12.29 -13.14 7.44
N PHE A 129 -13.00 -12.30 8.21
CA PHE A 129 -14.42 -11.98 8.02
C PHE A 129 -14.76 -11.35 6.65
N PRO A 130 -14.01 -10.37 6.11
CA PRO A 130 -14.32 -9.78 4.80
C PRO A 130 -14.31 -10.82 3.67
N LYS A 131 -13.36 -11.77 3.72
CA LYS A 131 -13.30 -12.88 2.75
C LYS A 131 -14.48 -13.83 2.91
N GLN A 132 -14.89 -14.16 4.13
CA GLN A 132 -16.05 -15.03 4.36
C GLN A 132 -17.35 -14.38 3.88
N LEU A 133 -17.54 -13.08 4.16
CA LEU A 133 -18.70 -12.32 3.71
C LEU A 133 -18.74 -12.20 2.18
N SER A 134 -17.60 -11.88 1.56
CA SER A 134 -17.45 -11.83 0.10
C SER A 134 -17.73 -13.20 -0.53
N ASN A 135 -17.15 -14.28 0.01
CA ASN A 135 -17.40 -15.62 -0.47
C ASN A 135 -18.88 -16.02 -0.33
N LEU A 136 -19.56 -15.63 0.74
CA LEU A 136 -20.99 -15.86 0.92
C LEU A 136 -21.82 -15.07 -0.11
N ALA A 137 -21.47 -13.82 -0.38
CA ALA A 137 -22.15 -12.96 -1.34
C ALA A 137 -22.00 -13.45 -2.79
N PHE A 138 -20.80 -13.85 -3.19
CA PHE A 138 -20.50 -14.19 -4.59
C PHE A 138 -20.65 -15.68 -4.92
N ASN A 139 -20.35 -16.61 -4.00
CA ASN A 139 -20.55 -18.05 -4.27
C ASN A 139 -21.92 -18.58 -3.84
N HIS A 140 -22.69 -17.83 -3.03
CA HIS A 140 -24.06 -18.19 -2.62
C HIS A 140 -25.02 -17.01 -2.81
N SER A 141 -25.06 -16.43 -4.01
CA SER A 141 -25.82 -15.20 -4.30
C SER A 141 -27.31 -15.29 -3.94
N LEU A 142 -27.93 -16.48 -4.07
CA LEU A 142 -29.33 -16.70 -3.65
C LEU A 142 -29.50 -16.61 -2.12
N LEU A 143 -28.62 -17.27 -1.36
CA LEU A 143 -28.66 -17.24 0.11
C LEU A 143 -28.36 -15.84 0.64
N TYR A 144 -27.41 -15.13 0.03
CA TYR A 144 -27.11 -13.74 0.35
C TYR A 144 -28.31 -12.83 0.10
N GLY A 145 -29.01 -13.00 -1.03
CA GLY A 145 -30.24 -12.26 -1.33
C GLY A 145 -31.33 -12.45 -0.27
N ILE A 146 -31.56 -13.69 0.17
CA ILE A 146 -32.52 -14.00 1.25
C ILE A 146 -32.10 -13.32 2.56
N MET A 147 -30.82 -13.42 2.93
CA MET A 147 -30.30 -12.78 4.14
C MET A 147 -30.41 -11.25 4.10
N ALA A 148 -30.17 -10.63 2.93
CA ALA A 148 -30.31 -9.20 2.74
C ALA A 148 -31.76 -8.73 2.95
N VAL A 149 -32.73 -9.47 2.41
CA VAL A 149 -34.17 -9.18 2.63
C VAL A 149 -34.54 -9.34 4.10
N LEU A 150 -34.07 -10.39 4.77
CA LEU A 150 -34.33 -10.60 6.19
C LEU A 150 -33.79 -9.44 7.04
N VAL A 151 -32.55 -8.99 6.79
CA VAL A 151 -31.96 -7.83 7.49
C VAL A 151 -32.76 -6.56 7.21
N ALA A 152 -33.21 -6.34 5.97
CA ALA A 152 -34.03 -5.18 5.62
C ALA A 152 -35.39 -5.19 6.34
N LEU A 153 -36.02 -6.35 6.47
CA LEU A 153 -37.27 -6.52 7.23
C LEU A 153 -37.08 -6.22 8.71
N VAL A 154 -36.00 -6.75 9.32
CA VAL A 154 -35.67 -6.49 10.73
C VAL A 154 -35.38 -5.00 10.97
N ALA A 155 -34.59 -4.37 10.09
CA ALA A 155 -34.30 -2.95 10.17
C ALA A 155 -35.58 -2.10 10.06
N GLY A 156 -36.44 -2.40 9.08
CA GLY A 156 -37.74 -1.73 8.91
C GLY A 156 -38.66 -1.89 10.11
N LEU A 157 -38.69 -3.07 10.74
CA LEU A 157 -39.45 -3.30 11.97
C LEU A 157 -38.90 -2.51 13.16
N ILE A 158 -37.58 -2.45 13.34
CA ILE A 158 -36.92 -1.66 14.39
C ILE A 158 -37.25 -0.18 14.22
N THR A 159 -37.08 0.36 13.00
CA THR A 159 -37.47 1.74 12.67
C THR A 159 -38.96 1.95 12.95
N GLY A 160 -39.82 1.06 12.49
CA GLY A 160 -41.26 1.13 12.77
C GLY A 160 -41.58 1.21 14.26
N VAL A 161 -40.94 0.39 15.11
CA VAL A 161 -41.16 0.39 16.57
C VAL A 161 -40.60 1.65 17.23
N LEU A 162 -39.40 2.09 16.87
CA LEU A 162 -38.76 3.27 17.48
C LEU A 162 -39.47 4.59 17.13
N PHE A 163 -39.97 4.74 15.89
CA PHE A 163 -40.60 5.98 15.44
C PHE A 163 -42.11 6.03 15.71
N LYS A 164 -42.76 4.90 16.00
CA LYS A 164 -44.18 4.84 16.41
C LYS A 164 -44.44 5.51 17.78
N GLY A 165 -43.41 5.77 18.58
CA GLY A 165 -43.52 6.45 19.88
C GLY A 165 -43.40 7.99 19.85
N LYS A 166 -43.13 8.63 18.71
CA LYS A 166 -42.85 10.09 18.63
C LYS A 166 -43.71 10.86 17.60
N GLY A 167 -44.87 10.29 17.25
CA GLY A 167 -45.81 10.86 16.27
C GLY A 167 -47.23 11.09 16.80
N GLY A 168 -47.42 11.14 18.13
CA GLY A 168 -48.66 11.63 18.74
C GLY A 168 -48.56 13.13 18.97
N VAL A 169 -48.87 13.93 17.96
CA VAL A 169 -49.26 15.33 18.13
C VAL A 169 -50.72 15.37 18.57
N HIS A 170 -50.94 15.73 19.83
CA HIS A 170 -52.11 16.45 20.31
C HIS A 170 -51.63 17.42 21.40
#